data_AF-A0A9P4UGX0-F1
#
_entry.id   AF-A0A9P4UGX0-F1
#
_cell.length_a   1.000
_cell.length_b   1.000
_cell.length_c   1.000
_cell.angle_alpha   90.00
_cell.angle_beta   90.00
_cell.angle_gamma   90.00
#
_symmetry.space_group_name_H-M   'P 1'
#
loop_
_entity.id
_entity.type
_entity.pdbx_description
1 polymer ?
#
loop_
_entity_poly.entity_id
_entity_poly.type
_entity_poly.pdbx_seq_one_letter_code
_entity_poly.pdbx_strand_id
1 'polypeptide(L)'
;MTGTVDIRTLSREERRGLLAGPKVTLTRGGSFFAEVHKRAFMATSMWANGRIQARGTISVLELPPSASRADTQALKIVIGWLSSLGGDNIRPIPMGANTVEACKIYHAATALGMRLHVSHIAAYFHSYIEDHSTIPTYEELDAMQAAFHPDTKVYKHLVKDLAHRRHKKQIPDMKDFEAYLKKQPTLARALDEIDAKYIADRKAAKEAVKAHLRERRADERRADEKEEQRRREEFEAGLKAARGGRAGGYGMGV
;
A
#
# COMPACT_ATOMS: atom_id res chain seq x y z
N MET A 1 25.90 -21.08 4.23
CA MET A 1 25.38 -19.72 3.99
C MET A 1 23.88 -19.74 4.22
N THR A 2 23.44 -19.26 5.38
CA THR A 2 22.03 -19.22 5.79
C THR A 2 21.46 -17.84 5.49
N GLY A 3 21.19 -17.56 4.21
CA GLY A 3 20.60 -16.30 3.77
C GLY A 3 20.76 -16.09 2.27
N THR A 4 19.78 -15.43 1.65
CA THR A 4 19.94 -14.91 0.30
C THR A 4 20.93 -13.76 0.31
N VAL A 5 21.82 -13.72 -0.67
CA VAL A 5 22.82 -12.67 -0.81
C VAL A 5 22.25 -11.61 -1.75
N ASP A 6 22.33 -10.34 -1.38
CA ASP A 6 22.05 -9.28 -2.35
C ASP A 6 23.19 -9.24 -3.36
N ILE A 7 22.97 -9.84 -4.52
CA ILE A 7 23.96 -9.90 -5.60
C ILE A 7 24.45 -8.51 -6.05
N ARG A 8 23.71 -7.44 -5.73
CA ARG A 8 24.07 -6.06 -6.04
C ARG A 8 25.28 -5.58 -5.26
N THR A 9 25.58 -6.19 -4.12
CA THR A 9 26.74 -5.85 -3.29
C THR A 9 27.97 -6.68 -3.64
N LEU A 10 27.84 -7.66 -4.52
CA LEU A 10 28.95 -8.53 -4.92
C LEU A 10 29.82 -7.86 -6.00
N SER A 11 31.13 -8.06 -5.90
CA SER A 11 32.09 -7.74 -6.96
C SER A 11 31.82 -8.54 -8.24
N ARG A 12 32.37 -8.08 -9.38
CA ARG A 12 32.24 -8.78 -10.66
C ARG A 12 32.78 -10.21 -10.62
N GLU A 13 33.89 -10.42 -9.91
CA GLU A 13 34.53 -11.74 -9.78
C GLU A 13 33.66 -12.71 -8.97
N GLU A 14 33.11 -12.26 -7.85
CA GLU A 14 32.18 -13.06 -7.04
C GLU A 14 30.93 -13.47 -7.84
N ARG A 15 30.36 -12.54 -8.62
CA ARG A 15 29.21 -12.84 -9.49
C ARG A 15 29.56 -13.86 -10.57
N ARG A 16 30.75 -13.77 -11.18
CA ARG A 16 31.24 -14.80 -12.10
C ARG A 16 31.42 -16.15 -11.39
N GLY A 17 31.88 -16.14 -10.14
CA GLY A 17 31.95 -17.32 -9.28
C GLY A 17 30.60 -18.00 -9.04
N LEU A 18 29.49 -17.23 -9.01
CA LEU A 18 28.13 -17.77 -8.93
C LEU A 18 27.68 -18.48 -10.21
N LEU A 19 28.24 -18.11 -11.36
CA LEU A 19 28.00 -18.77 -12.65
C LEU A 19 28.95 -19.94 -12.91
N ALA A 20 29.93 -20.17 -12.04
CA ALA A 20 30.78 -21.34 -12.13
C ALA A 20 30.11 -22.58 -11.51
N GLY A 21 30.55 -23.76 -11.95
CA GLY A 21 30.16 -25.05 -11.37
C GLY A 21 28.89 -25.67 -11.99
N PRO A 22 28.25 -26.61 -11.26
CA PRO A 22 27.17 -27.42 -11.83
C PRO A 22 25.92 -26.59 -12.07
N LYS A 23 25.15 -27.03 -13.05
CA LYS A 23 23.83 -26.50 -13.34
C LYS A 23 22.74 -27.43 -12.79
N VAL A 24 21.55 -26.88 -12.61
CA VAL A 24 20.35 -27.62 -12.24
C VAL A 24 19.30 -27.46 -13.33
N THR A 25 18.66 -28.56 -13.67
CA THR A 25 17.55 -28.62 -14.60
C THR A 25 16.27 -28.27 -13.85
N LEU A 26 15.55 -27.27 -14.33
CA LEU A 26 14.23 -26.90 -13.84
C LEU A 26 13.18 -27.66 -14.65
N THR A 27 12.22 -28.28 -13.97
CA THR A 27 11.09 -28.97 -14.60
C THR A 27 9.76 -28.33 -14.19
N ARG A 28 8.76 -28.40 -15.08
CA ARG A 28 7.39 -27.95 -14.84
C ARG A 28 6.43 -29.04 -15.30
N GLY A 29 5.70 -29.65 -14.37
CA GLY A 29 4.87 -30.81 -14.64
C GLY A 29 5.69 -31.99 -15.16
N GLY A 30 6.93 -32.16 -14.67
CA GLY A 30 7.85 -33.21 -15.13
C GLY A 30 8.50 -32.96 -16.50
N SER A 31 8.09 -31.93 -17.23
CA SER A 31 8.72 -31.54 -18.50
C SER A 31 9.90 -30.60 -18.27
N PHE A 32 10.94 -30.72 -19.09
CA PHE A 32 12.07 -29.79 -19.09
C PHE A 32 11.60 -28.35 -19.31
N PHE A 33 12.04 -27.43 -18.46
CA PHE A 33 11.69 -26.01 -18.55
C PHE A 33 12.91 -25.15 -18.90
N ALA A 34 13.96 -25.22 -18.09
CA ALA A 34 15.18 -24.44 -18.27
C ALA A 34 16.36 -25.06 -17.51
N GLU A 35 17.57 -24.58 -17.77
CA GLU A 35 18.78 -24.97 -17.04
C GLU A 35 19.44 -23.72 -16.43
N VAL A 36 19.79 -23.77 -15.15
CA VAL A 36 20.36 -22.62 -14.43
C VAL A 36 21.60 -22.99 -13.62
N HIS A 37 22.52 -22.04 -13.44
CA HIS A 37 23.68 -22.23 -12.58
C HIS A 37 23.24 -22.39 -11.12
N LYS A 38 23.61 -23.52 -10.50
CA LYS A 38 23.13 -23.92 -9.16
C LYS A 38 23.43 -22.85 -8.12
N ARG A 39 24.66 -22.33 -8.11
CA ARG A 39 25.12 -21.32 -7.14
C ARG A 39 24.39 -19.99 -7.30
N ALA A 40 24.27 -19.49 -8.54
CA ALA A 40 23.52 -18.27 -8.83
C ALA A 40 22.04 -18.38 -8.41
N PHE A 41 21.41 -19.53 -8.66
CA PHE A 41 20.02 -19.72 -8.30
C PHE A 41 19.82 -19.80 -6.78
N MET A 42 20.71 -20.51 -6.05
CA MET A 42 20.70 -20.51 -4.58
C MET A 42 20.93 -19.12 -3.99
N ALA A 43 21.82 -18.32 -4.58
CA ALA A 43 22.12 -16.98 -4.06
C ALA A 43 20.93 -16.02 -4.16
N THR A 44 20.11 -16.16 -5.20
CA THR A 44 19.05 -15.21 -5.57
C THR A 44 17.64 -15.67 -5.19
N SER A 45 17.40 -16.98 -5.06
CA SER A 45 16.09 -17.57 -4.77
C SER A 45 16.09 -18.23 -3.39
N MET A 46 15.28 -17.69 -2.46
CA MET A 46 15.08 -18.30 -1.14
C MET A 46 14.56 -19.75 -1.27
N TRP A 47 13.66 -19.97 -2.23
CA TRP A 47 13.08 -21.29 -2.50
C TRP A 47 14.14 -22.29 -2.97
N ALA A 48 14.94 -21.92 -3.97
CA ALA A 48 15.98 -22.78 -4.51
C ALA A 48 17.05 -23.09 -3.46
N ASN A 49 17.45 -22.08 -2.67
CA ASN A 49 18.40 -22.27 -1.59
C ASN A 49 17.92 -23.33 -0.59
N GLY A 50 16.68 -23.20 -0.09
CA GLY A 50 16.12 -24.16 0.87
C GLY A 50 16.00 -25.57 0.28
N ARG A 51 15.54 -25.70 -0.98
CA ARG A 51 15.39 -27.00 -1.64
C ARG A 51 16.71 -27.70 -1.92
N ILE A 52 17.71 -26.96 -2.36
CA ILE A 52 19.02 -27.51 -2.69
C ILE A 52 19.80 -27.87 -1.42
N GLN A 53 19.79 -27.01 -0.40
CA GLN A 53 20.46 -27.31 0.86
C GLN A 53 19.91 -28.56 1.54
N ALA A 54 18.58 -28.78 1.48
CA ALA A 54 17.94 -29.95 2.07
C ALA A 54 18.31 -31.29 1.38
N ARG A 55 18.77 -31.27 0.12
CA ARG A 55 19.00 -32.49 -0.67
C ARG A 55 20.43 -32.66 -1.19
N GLY A 56 21.30 -31.65 -1.01
CA GLY A 56 22.74 -31.67 -1.31
C GLY A 56 23.11 -31.85 -2.79
N THR A 57 22.80 -33.00 -3.37
CA THR A 57 23.23 -33.48 -4.69
C THR A 57 22.16 -33.34 -5.78
N ILE A 58 21.08 -32.59 -5.51
CA ILE A 58 19.99 -32.45 -6.48
C ILE A 58 20.47 -31.77 -7.79
N SER A 59 20.15 -32.41 -8.91
CA SER A 59 20.40 -31.95 -10.28
C SER A 59 19.12 -31.53 -11.01
N VAL A 60 17.95 -31.99 -10.56
CA VAL A 60 16.64 -31.67 -11.14
C VAL A 60 15.73 -31.06 -10.07
N LEU A 61 15.16 -29.90 -10.36
CA LEU A 61 14.23 -29.19 -9.49
C LEU A 61 12.91 -28.97 -10.19
N GLU A 62 11.85 -29.57 -9.66
CA GLU A 62 10.48 -29.22 -10.04
C GLU A 62 10.13 -27.83 -9.50
N LEU A 63 9.64 -26.94 -10.37
CA LEU A 63 9.21 -25.60 -10.00
C LEU A 63 8.13 -25.65 -8.90
N PRO A 64 8.11 -24.68 -7.95
CA PRO A 64 7.10 -24.68 -6.91
C PRO A 64 5.71 -24.51 -7.53
N PRO A 65 4.64 -25.05 -6.91
CA PRO A 65 3.28 -24.93 -7.43
C PRO A 65 2.84 -23.49 -7.74
N SER A 66 3.33 -22.51 -6.97
CA SER A 66 3.12 -21.08 -7.23
C SER A 66 3.72 -20.65 -8.57
N ALA A 67 4.97 -21.04 -8.86
CA ALA A 67 5.62 -20.74 -10.14
C ALA A 67 5.00 -21.53 -11.29
N SER A 68 4.49 -22.73 -11.05
CA SER A 68 3.78 -23.52 -12.07
C SER A 68 2.49 -22.86 -12.57
N ARG A 69 1.95 -21.87 -11.86
CA ARG A 69 0.82 -21.02 -12.30
C ARG A 69 1.26 -19.70 -12.93
N ALA A 70 2.54 -19.35 -12.84
CA ALA A 70 3.06 -18.14 -13.44
C ALA A 70 3.12 -18.25 -14.97
N ASP A 71 3.13 -17.09 -15.62
CA ASP A 71 3.28 -16.98 -17.07
C ASP A 71 4.63 -17.56 -17.52
N THR A 72 4.59 -18.41 -18.54
CA THR A 72 5.77 -19.13 -19.06
C THR A 72 6.85 -18.19 -19.56
N GLN A 73 6.48 -17.13 -20.27
CA GLN A 73 7.43 -16.20 -20.85
C GLN A 73 8.06 -15.34 -19.75
N ALA A 74 7.27 -14.89 -18.79
CA ALA A 74 7.77 -14.18 -17.62
C ALA A 74 8.78 -15.01 -16.81
N LEU A 75 8.51 -16.30 -16.59
CA LEU A 75 9.46 -17.20 -15.95
C LEU A 75 10.76 -17.32 -16.74
N LYS A 76 10.70 -17.46 -18.07
CA LYS A 76 11.90 -17.50 -18.93
C LYS A 76 12.71 -16.22 -18.82
N ILE A 77 12.07 -15.05 -18.74
CA ILE A 77 12.76 -13.76 -18.53
C ILE A 77 13.48 -13.74 -17.18
N VAL A 78 12.80 -14.10 -16.10
CA VAL A 78 13.37 -14.12 -14.74
C VAL A 78 14.54 -15.11 -14.65
N ILE A 79 14.39 -16.30 -15.22
CA ILE A 79 15.42 -17.34 -15.24
C ILE A 79 16.60 -16.95 -16.15
N GLY A 80 16.32 -16.43 -17.35
CA GLY A 80 17.36 -15.97 -18.28
C GLY A 80 18.18 -14.81 -17.72
N TRP A 81 17.58 -13.96 -16.90
CA TRP A 81 18.29 -12.91 -16.18
C TRP A 81 19.41 -13.45 -15.27
N LEU A 82 19.29 -14.65 -14.71
CA LEU A 82 20.35 -15.26 -13.90
C LEU A 82 21.65 -15.48 -14.69
N SER A 83 21.55 -15.78 -15.98
CA SER A 83 22.72 -15.92 -16.85
C SER A 83 23.43 -14.59 -17.13
N SER A 84 22.77 -13.46 -16.89
CA SER A 84 23.32 -12.12 -17.10
C SER A 84 24.16 -11.60 -15.92
N LEU A 85 24.17 -12.29 -14.77
CA LEU A 85 24.81 -11.81 -13.54
C LEU A 85 26.33 -11.62 -13.65
N GLY A 86 26.99 -12.33 -14.58
CA GLY A 86 28.42 -12.25 -14.83
C GLY A 86 28.87 -11.03 -15.65
N GLY A 87 27.93 -10.20 -16.07
CA GLY A 87 28.20 -8.96 -16.79
C GLY A 87 28.88 -7.89 -15.93
N ASP A 88 29.39 -6.87 -16.61
CA ASP A 88 30.13 -5.75 -15.99
C ASP A 88 29.23 -4.98 -15.04
N ASN A 89 28.01 -4.71 -15.49
CA ASN A 89 26.96 -4.06 -14.73
C ASN A 89 25.82 -5.03 -14.45
N ILE A 90 25.36 -5.04 -13.20
CA ILE A 90 24.17 -5.79 -12.82
C ILE A 90 22.96 -5.01 -13.31
N ARG A 91 22.23 -5.59 -14.25
CA ARG A 91 20.97 -5.03 -14.71
C ARG A 91 19.84 -5.51 -13.82
N PRO A 92 18.83 -4.68 -13.51
CA PRO A 92 17.62 -5.17 -12.86
C PRO A 92 16.90 -6.18 -13.76
N ILE A 93 16.06 -7.03 -13.17
CA ILE A 93 15.16 -7.89 -13.95
C ILE A 93 14.31 -6.98 -14.87
N PRO A 94 14.25 -7.24 -16.19
CA PRO A 94 13.46 -6.42 -17.11
C PRO A 94 12.00 -6.36 -16.66
N MET A 95 11.37 -5.19 -16.77
CA MET A 95 9.97 -5.00 -16.37
C MET A 95 8.97 -5.46 -17.44
N GLY A 96 9.43 -5.75 -18.67
CA GLY A 96 8.54 -6.00 -19.81
C GLY A 96 8.18 -4.71 -20.55
N ALA A 97 7.32 -4.83 -21.55
CA ALA A 97 6.91 -3.73 -22.44
C ALA A 97 5.68 -2.95 -21.91
N ASN A 98 4.89 -3.53 -21.02
CA ASN A 98 3.67 -2.93 -20.48
C ASN A 98 3.40 -3.39 -19.04
N THR A 99 2.38 -2.79 -18.42
CA THR A 99 1.94 -3.05 -17.04
C THR A 99 1.58 -4.52 -16.79
N VAL A 100 0.89 -5.17 -17.73
CA VAL A 100 0.47 -6.57 -17.62
C VAL A 100 1.70 -7.50 -17.61
N GLU A 101 2.67 -7.27 -18.48
CA GLU A 101 3.93 -8.00 -18.48
C GLU A 101 4.73 -7.77 -17.19
N ALA A 102 4.75 -6.54 -16.68
CA ALA A 102 5.39 -6.21 -15.41
C ALA A 102 4.79 -6.99 -14.24
N CYS A 103 3.46 -7.09 -14.17
CA CYS A 103 2.75 -7.93 -13.20
C CYS A 103 3.16 -9.41 -13.33
N LYS A 104 3.19 -9.94 -14.56
CA LYS A 104 3.57 -11.34 -14.82
C LYS A 104 5.00 -11.63 -14.38
N ILE A 105 5.94 -10.75 -14.67
CA ILE A 105 7.36 -10.86 -14.27
C ILE A 105 7.50 -10.76 -12.75
N TYR A 106 6.81 -9.82 -12.12
CA TYR A 106 6.79 -9.71 -10.66
C TYR A 106 6.24 -10.98 -10.00
N HIS A 107 5.13 -11.53 -10.52
CA HIS A 107 4.56 -12.77 -10.04
C HIS A 107 5.53 -13.95 -10.19
N ALA A 108 6.13 -14.11 -11.37
CA ALA A 108 7.11 -15.17 -11.63
C ALA A 108 8.30 -15.10 -10.67
N ALA A 109 8.88 -13.91 -10.47
CA ALA A 109 10.02 -13.72 -9.57
C ALA A 109 9.65 -13.95 -8.09
N THR A 110 8.50 -13.47 -7.65
CA THR A 110 8.04 -13.69 -6.27
C THR A 110 7.70 -15.15 -6.00
N ALA A 111 7.11 -15.86 -6.97
CA ALA A 111 6.84 -17.28 -6.89
C ALA A 111 8.13 -18.14 -6.77
N LEU A 112 9.24 -17.67 -7.37
CA LEU A 112 10.57 -18.23 -7.20
C LEU A 112 11.29 -17.74 -5.92
N GLY A 113 10.66 -16.91 -5.09
CA GLY A 113 11.29 -16.38 -3.87
C GLY A 113 12.42 -15.37 -4.15
N MET A 114 12.35 -14.64 -5.26
CA MET A 114 13.33 -13.64 -5.72
C MET A 114 12.83 -12.20 -5.49
N ARG A 115 12.01 -11.98 -4.45
CA ARG A 115 11.31 -10.70 -4.20
C ARG A 115 12.25 -9.49 -4.12
N LEU A 116 13.45 -9.66 -3.55
CA LEU A 116 14.44 -8.59 -3.40
C LEU A 116 14.85 -8.01 -4.76
N HIS A 117 14.90 -8.85 -5.80
CA HIS A 117 15.38 -8.46 -7.13
C HIS A 117 14.30 -7.82 -8.02
N VAL A 118 13.04 -7.82 -7.58
CA VAL A 118 11.90 -7.19 -8.26
C VAL A 118 11.27 -6.05 -7.46
N SER A 119 11.99 -5.51 -6.48
CA SER A 119 11.54 -4.37 -5.68
C SER A 119 11.31 -3.10 -6.52
N HIS A 120 12.08 -2.92 -7.61
CA HIS A 120 11.90 -1.81 -8.55
C HIS A 120 10.57 -1.89 -9.30
N ILE A 121 10.10 -3.10 -9.63
CA ILE A 121 8.79 -3.30 -10.27
C ILE A 121 7.68 -2.93 -9.28
N ALA A 122 7.79 -3.33 -8.01
CA ALA A 122 6.84 -2.92 -6.98
C ALA A 122 6.83 -1.39 -6.76
N ALA A 123 7.99 -0.73 -6.84
CA ALA A 123 8.10 0.72 -6.76
C ALA A 123 7.41 1.41 -7.96
N TYR A 124 7.61 0.89 -9.17
CA TYR A 124 6.90 1.35 -10.36
C TYR A 124 5.38 1.30 -10.16
N PHE A 125 4.84 0.18 -9.65
CA PHE A 125 3.40 0.08 -9.39
C PHE A 125 2.90 1.04 -8.31
N HIS A 126 3.72 1.35 -7.30
CA HIS A 126 3.36 2.39 -6.33
C HIS A 126 3.19 3.75 -7.01
N SER A 127 4.16 4.15 -7.85
CA SER A 127 4.08 5.40 -8.61
C SER A 127 2.95 5.40 -9.64
N TYR A 128 2.71 4.27 -10.31
CA TYR A 128 1.63 4.11 -11.29
C TYR A 128 0.24 4.33 -10.67
N ILE A 129 0.00 3.80 -9.47
CA ILE A 129 -1.27 3.98 -8.77
C ILE A 129 -1.40 5.43 -8.23
N GLU A 130 -0.29 6.02 -7.78
CA GLU A 130 -0.24 7.36 -7.19
C GLU A 130 -0.47 8.47 -8.22
N ASP A 131 -0.12 8.27 -9.50
CA ASP A 131 -0.18 9.31 -10.54
C ASP A 131 -1.59 9.92 -10.74
N HIS A 132 -2.66 9.31 -10.20
CA HIS A 132 -4.07 9.76 -10.22
C HIS A 132 -4.69 10.02 -11.60
N SER A 133 -3.89 10.16 -12.65
CA SER A 133 -4.24 10.51 -14.03
C SER A 133 -4.96 9.37 -14.73
N THR A 134 -4.55 8.13 -14.46
CA THR A 134 -5.06 6.93 -15.10
C THR A 134 -5.60 5.93 -14.08
N ILE A 135 -6.76 5.36 -14.36
CA ILE A 135 -7.27 4.18 -13.65
C ILE A 135 -6.74 2.95 -14.37
N PRO A 136 -6.18 1.95 -13.67
CA PRO A 136 -5.75 0.72 -14.31
C PRO A 136 -6.88 0.08 -15.10
N THR A 137 -6.59 -0.42 -16.28
CA THR A 137 -7.59 -1.13 -17.10
C THR A 137 -8.03 -2.43 -16.41
N TYR A 138 -9.18 -3.00 -16.79
CA TYR A 138 -9.63 -4.26 -16.21
C TYR A 138 -8.63 -5.41 -16.39
N GLU A 139 -7.93 -5.44 -17.53
CA GLU A 139 -6.86 -6.41 -17.78
C GLU A 139 -5.68 -6.20 -16.83
N GLU A 140 -5.29 -4.94 -16.59
CA GLU A 140 -4.25 -4.62 -15.61
C GLU A 140 -4.69 -4.96 -14.19
N LEU A 141 -5.95 -4.71 -13.81
CA LEU A 141 -6.49 -5.09 -12.51
C LEU A 141 -6.46 -6.60 -12.30
N ASP A 142 -6.81 -7.40 -13.31
CA ASP A 142 -6.70 -8.86 -13.25
C ASP A 142 -5.23 -9.29 -13.09
N ALA A 143 -4.32 -8.67 -13.85
CA ALA A 143 -2.89 -8.96 -13.75
C ALA A 143 -2.31 -8.58 -12.38
N MET A 144 -2.71 -7.43 -11.82
CA MET A 144 -2.28 -6.96 -10.50
C MET A 144 -2.81 -7.86 -9.38
N GLN A 145 -4.08 -8.28 -9.43
CA GLN A 145 -4.65 -9.22 -8.46
C GLN A 145 -3.95 -10.58 -8.50
N ALA A 146 -3.58 -11.06 -9.68
CA ALA A 146 -2.83 -12.29 -9.83
C ALA A 146 -1.38 -12.17 -9.32
N ALA A 147 -0.77 -10.99 -9.43
CA ALA A 147 0.63 -10.77 -9.09
C ALA A 147 0.88 -10.37 -7.62
N PHE A 148 -0.05 -9.64 -6.99
CA PHE A 148 0.15 -9.06 -5.67
C PHE A 148 -0.71 -9.75 -4.61
N HIS A 149 -0.05 -10.36 -3.62
CA HIS A 149 -0.76 -10.89 -2.45
C HIS A 149 -1.50 -9.76 -1.71
N PRO A 150 -2.70 -10.01 -1.14
CA PRO A 150 -3.48 -9.00 -0.42
C PRO A 150 -2.73 -8.25 0.69
N ASP A 151 -1.75 -8.90 1.30
CA ASP A 151 -0.92 -8.29 2.36
C ASP A 151 0.16 -7.33 1.86
N THR A 152 0.45 -7.30 0.56
CA THR A 152 1.48 -6.43 0.00
C THR A 152 1.07 -4.96 0.05
N LYS A 153 2.06 -4.08 0.21
CA LYS A 153 1.84 -2.62 0.21
C LYS A 153 1.23 -2.14 -1.11
N VAL A 154 1.64 -2.72 -2.23
CA VAL A 154 1.11 -2.39 -3.57
C VAL A 154 -0.37 -2.72 -3.66
N TYR A 155 -0.79 -3.94 -3.27
CA TYR A 155 -2.20 -4.32 -3.29
C TYR A 155 -3.04 -3.43 -2.37
N LYS A 156 -2.57 -3.19 -1.14
CA LYS A 156 -3.28 -2.29 -0.19
C LYS A 156 -3.42 -0.87 -0.74
N HIS A 157 -2.39 -0.37 -1.43
CA HIS A 157 -2.45 0.95 -2.09
C HIS A 157 -3.48 0.93 -3.23
N LEU A 158 -3.46 -0.09 -4.09
CA LEU A 158 -4.42 -0.26 -5.18
C LEU A 158 -5.87 -0.23 -4.67
N VAL A 159 -6.20 -1.06 -3.66
CA VAL A 159 -7.56 -1.12 -3.12
C VAL A 159 -7.97 0.22 -2.51
N LYS A 160 -7.06 0.89 -1.79
CA LYS A 160 -7.33 2.20 -1.20
C LYS A 160 -7.61 3.27 -2.26
N ASP A 161 -6.81 3.31 -3.32
CA ASP A 161 -6.99 4.25 -4.43
C ASP A 161 -8.32 4.00 -5.15
N LEU A 162 -8.62 2.75 -5.49
CA LEU A 162 -9.89 2.37 -6.13
C LEU A 162 -11.11 2.70 -5.25
N ALA A 163 -11.06 2.42 -3.94
CA ALA A 163 -12.13 2.78 -3.01
C ALA A 163 -12.31 4.31 -2.93
N HIS A 164 -11.20 5.06 -2.89
CA HIS A 164 -11.23 6.52 -2.91
C HIS A 164 -11.92 7.05 -4.18
N ARG A 165 -11.51 6.56 -5.36
CA ARG A 165 -12.10 6.95 -6.65
C ARG A 165 -13.57 6.54 -6.76
N ARG A 166 -13.94 5.35 -6.29
CA ARG A 166 -15.33 4.89 -6.20
C ARG A 166 -16.18 5.87 -5.38
N HIS A 167 -15.73 6.22 -4.18
CA HIS A 167 -16.42 7.17 -3.31
C HIS A 167 -16.51 8.58 -3.93
N LYS A 168 -15.47 9.01 -4.66
CA LYS A 168 -15.45 10.30 -5.37
C LYS A 168 -16.19 10.29 -6.70
N LYS A 169 -16.77 9.16 -7.12
CA LYS A 169 -17.41 8.97 -8.45
C LYS A 169 -16.47 9.32 -9.62
N GLN A 170 -15.18 9.03 -9.45
CA GLN A 170 -14.14 9.27 -10.46
C GLN A 170 -13.90 8.08 -11.39
N ILE A 171 -14.61 6.96 -11.17
CA ILE A 171 -14.59 5.81 -12.07
C ILE A 171 -15.53 6.12 -13.25
N PRO A 172 -15.02 6.22 -14.50
CA PRO A 172 -15.81 6.65 -15.66
C PRO A 172 -17.01 5.74 -15.96
N ASP A 173 -16.83 4.44 -15.79
CA ASP A 173 -17.71 3.35 -16.23
C ASP A 173 -18.20 2.51 -15.04
N MET A 174 -18.82 3.17 -14.05
CA MET A 174 -19.24 2.56 -12.78
C MET A 174 -20.04 1.25 -12.95
N LYS A 175 -20.90 1.14 -13.97
CA LYS A 175 -21.70 -0.07 -14.21
C LYS A 175 -20.83 -1.27 -14.59
N ASP A 176 -19.83 -1.05 -15.43
CA ASP A 176 -18.89 -2.10 -15.86
C ASP A 176 -17.96 -2.47 -14.70
N PHE A 177 -17.56 -1.48 -13.90
CA PHE A 177 -16.78 -1.71 -12.68
C PHE A 177 -17.56 -2.56 -11.66
N GLU A 178 -18.84 -2.29 -11.44
CA GLU A 178 -19.70 -3.14 -10.57
C GLU A 178 -19.85 -4.56 -11.13
N ALA A 179 -20.01 -4.72 -12.44
CA ALA A 179 -20.06 -6.03 -13.09
C ALA A 179 -18.73 -6.79 -12.97
N TYR A 180 -17.61 -6.08 -13.04
CA TYR A 180 -16.28 -6.60 -12.80
C TYR A 180 -16.09 -7.07 -11.36
N LEU A 181 -16.50 -6.27 -10.37
CA LEU A 181 -16.41 -6.64 -8.95
C LEU A 181 -17.20 -7.91 -8.59
N LYS A 182 -18.33 -8.16 -9.26
CA LYS A 182 -19.08 -9.42 -9.09
C LYS A 182 -18.26 -10.66 -9.49
N LYS A 183 -17.33 -10.52 -10.45
CA LYS A 183 -16.42 -11.59 -10.89
C LYS A 183 -15.19 -11.70 -9.99
N GLN A 184 -14.86 -10.64 -9.25
CA GLN A 184 -13.66 -10.54 -8.41
C GLN A 184 -14.02 -10.32 -6.92
N PRO A 185 -14.56 -11.36 -6.23
CA PRO A 185 -15.09 -11.22 -4.87
C PRO A 185 -14.03 -10.81 -3.83
N THR A 186 -12.76 -11.18 -4.05
CA THR A 186 -11.65 -10.80 -3.16
C THR A 186 -11.40 -9.30 -3.20
N LEU A 187 -11.39 -8.69 -4.39
CA LEU A 187 -11.24 -7.24 -4.54
C LEU A 187 -12.49 -6.51 -4.04
N ALA A 188 -13.69 -7.00 -4.39
CA ALA A 188 -14.95 -6.41 -3.93
C ALA A 188 -15.00 -6.29 -2.41
N ARG A 189 -14.71 -7.39 -1.70
CA ARG A 189 -14.65 -7.39 -0.22
C ARG A 189 -13.63 -6.39 0.32
N ALA A 190 -12.43 -6.34 -0.28
CA ALA A 190 -11.38 -5.42 0.17
C ALA A 190 -11.79 -3.95 -0.03
N LEU A 191 -12.52 -3.61 -1.10
CA LEU A 191 -13.06 -2.27 -1.31
C LEU A 191 -14.15 -1.93 -0.29
N ASP A 192 -15.05 -2.88 -0.01
CA ASP A 192 -16.15 -2.68 0.93
C ASP A 192 -15.65 -2.49 2.38
N GLU A 193 -14.58 -3.18 2.77
CA GLU A 193 -13.91 -2.96 4.06
C GLU A 193 -13.36 -1.52 4.18
N ILE A 194 -12.75 -1.00 3.11
CA ILE A 194 -12.23 0.38 3.09
C ILE A 194 -13.37 1.40 3.11
N ASP A 195 -14.44 1.16 2.35
CA ASP A 195 -15.59 2.06 2.33
C ASP A 195 -16.34 2.07 3.66
N ALA A 196 -16.51 0.92 4.31
CA ALA A 196 -17.07 0.84 5.65
C ALA A 196 -16.26 1.69 6.65
N LYS A 197 -14.92 1.62 6.55
CA LYS A 197 -14.03 2.45 7.36
C LYS A 197 -14.21 3.95 7.06
N TYR A 198 -14.26 4.34 5.79
CA TYR A 198 -14.48 5.75 5.42
C TYR A 198 -15.83 6.30 5.90
N ILE A 199 -16.89 5.49 5.84
CA ILE A 199 -18.21 5.88 6.34
C ILE A 199 -18.17 6.06 7.87
N ALA A 200 -17.53 5.15 8.59
CA ALA A 200 -17.37 5.23 10.04
C ALA A 200 -16.56 6.47 10.44
N ASP A 201 -15.40 6.70 9.82
CA ASP A 201 -14.53 7.85 10.07
C ASP A 201 -15.26 9.17 9.78
N ARG A 202 -16.01 9.24 8.68
CA ARG A 202 -16.81 10.43 8.32
C ARG A 202 -17.93 10.70 9.32
N LYS A 203 -18.60 9.65 9.82
CA LYS A 203 -19.63 9.79 10.85
C LYS A 203 -19.01 10.29 12.16
N ALA A 204 -17.90 9.70 12.60
CA ALA A 204 -17.18 10.12 13.79
C ALA A 204 -16.72 11.59 13.69
N ALA A 205 -16.14 11.99 12.55
CA ALA A 205 -15.73 13.37 12.32
C ALA A 205 -16.91 14.36 12.36
N LYS A 206 -18.06 14.00 11.77
CA LYS A 206 -19.28 14.83 11.83
C LYS A 206 -19.80 15.01 13.26
N GLU A 207 -19.83 13.93 14.04
CA GLU A 207 -20.26 14.01 15.45
C GLU A 207 -19.27 14.80 16.31
N ALA A 208 -17.96 14.66 16.07
CA ALA A 208 -16.94 15.45 16.75
C ALA A 208 -17.08 16.96 16.47
N VAL A 209 -17.28 17.35 15.20
CA VAL A 209 -17.53 18.74 14.81
C VAL A 209 -18.81 19.27 15.46
N LYS A 210 -19.88 18.47 15.49
CA LYS A 210 -21.14 18.84 16.13
C LYS A 210 -21.00 19.00 17.64
N ALA A 211 -20.24 18.14 18.31
CA ALA A 211 -19.94 18.24 19.72
C ALA A 211 -19.17 19.53 20.04
N HIS A 212 -18.10 19.80 19.29
CA HIS A 212 -17.31 21.03 19.43
C HIS A 212 -18.16 22.30 19.22
N LEU A 213 -19.04 22.32 18.20
CA LEU A 213 -19.94 23.46 17.99
C LEU A 213 -20.96 23.64 19.12
N ARG A 214 -21.40 22.55 19.76
CA ARG A 214 -22.32 22.62 20.92
C ARG A 214 -21.62 23.16 22.16
N GLU A 215 -20.40 22.71 22.41
CA GLU A 215 -19.55 23.20 23.50
C GLU A 215 -19.28 24.69 23.34
N ARG A 216 -18.82 25.12 22.15
CA ARG A 216 -18.58 26.54 21.86
C ARG A 216 -19.82 27.40 22.08
N ARG A 217 -21.00 26.94 21.63
CA ARG A 217 -22.27 27.65 21.87
C ARG A 217 -22.68 27.67 23.34
N ALA A 218 -22.33 26.65 24.12
CA ALA A 218 -22.61 26.63 25.54
C ALA A 218 -21.72 27.62 26.29
N ASP A 219 -20.45 27.74 25.90
CA ASP A 219 -19.52 28.70 26.47
C ASP A 219 -19.86 30.13 26.08
N GLU A 220 -20.23 30.39 24.82
CA GLU A 220 -20.77 31.68 24.35
C GLU A 220 -21.98 32.10 25.21
N ARG A 221 -22.97 31.21 25.39
CA ARG A 221 -24.13 31.50 26.26
C ARG A 221 -23.75 31.79 27.71
N ARG A 222 -22.83 31.03 28.29
CA ARG A 222 -22.35 31.26 29.66
C ARG A 222 -21.60 32.59 29.80
N ALA A 223 -20.89 33.02 28.76
CA ALA A 223 -20.22 34.31 28.73
C ALA A 223 -21.25 35.45 28.66
N ASP A 224 -22.25 35.32 27.79
CA ASP A 224 -23.34 36.29 27.64
C ASP A 224 -24.14 36.43 28.95
N GLU A 225 -24.51 35.32 29.59
CA GLU A 225 -25.22 35.30 30.88
C GLU A 225 -24.41 36.00 31.99
N LYS A 226 -23.09 35.75 32.05
CA LYS A 226 -22.20 36.42 33.01
C LYS A 226 -22.08 37.91 32.74
N GLU A 227 -21.99 38.32 31.48
CA GLU A 227 -21.93 39.72 31.12
C GLU A 227 -23.25 40.43 31.44
N GLU A 228 -24.40 39.82 31.15
CA GLU A 228 -25.70 40.36 31.49
C GLU A 228 -25.86 40.51 33.01
N GLN A 229 -25.44 39.50 33.78
CA GLN A 229 -25.44 39.56 35.24
C GLN A 229 -24.57 40.73 35.74
N ARG A 230 -23.34 40.87 35.24
CA ARG A 230 -22.45 41.98 35.60
C ARG A 230 -23.09 43.34 35.30
N ARG A 231 -23.71 43.50 34.12
CA ARG A 231 -24.41 44.74 33.74
C ARG A 231 -25.58 45.05 34.67
N ARG A 232 -26.34 44.03 35.10
CA ARG A 232 -27.43 44.19 36.08
C ARG A 232 -26.89 44.65 37.44
N GLU A 233 -25.84 43.99 37.94
CA GLU A 233 -25.20 44.33 39.22
C GLU A 233 -24.62 45.77 39.21
N GLU A 234 -23.93 46.16 38.14
CA GLU A 234 -23.42 47.53 37.95
C GLU A 234 -24.54 48.57 37.93
N PHE A 235 -25.64 48.27 37.22
CA PHE A 235 -26.81 49.16 37.16
C PHE A 235 -27.48 49.33 38.52
N GLU A 236 -27.69 48.24 39.26
CA GLU A 236 -28.25 48.28 40.61
C GLU A 236 -27.34 49.03 41.60
N ALA A 237 -26.02 48.80 41.53
CA ALA A 237 -25.04 49.53 42.32
C ALA A 237 -25.10 51.04 42.02
N GLY A 238 -25.22 51.41 40.73
CA GLY A 238 -25.40 52.79 40.29
C GLY A 238 -26.67 53.43 40.84
N LEU A 239 -27.81 52.74 40.80
CA LEU A 239 -29.07 53.20 41.38
C LEU A 239 -28.97 53.40 42.90
N LYS A 240 -28.29 52.49 43.60
CA LYS A 240 -28.08 52.57 45.05
C LYS A 240 -27.20 53.77 45.42
N ALA A 241 -26.11 54.00 44.67
CA ALA A 241 -25.24 55.16 44.85
C ALA A 241 -25.99 56.49 44.62
N ALA A 242 -26.81 56.57 43.57
CA ALA A 242 -27.61 57.75 43.27
C ALA A 242 -28.66 58.06 44.36
N ARG A 243 -29.28 57.03 44.95
CA ARG A 243 -30.22 57.21 46.08
C ARG A 243 -29.53 57.66 47.37
N GLY A 244 -28.33 57.14 47.66
CA GLY A 244 -27.57 57.51 48.86
C GLY A 244 -27.11 58.97 48.87
N GLY A 245 -26.84 59.58 47.71
CA GLY A 245 -26.36 60.96 47.60
C GLY A 245 -27.39 62.06 47.93
N ARG A 246 -28.68 61.77 48.05
CA ARG A 246 -29.73 62.77 48.33
C ARG A 246 -30.08 62.98 49.80
N ALA A 247 -29.58 62.13 50.71
CA ALA A 247 -29.98 62.16 52.12
C ALA A 247 -29.16 63.12 53.00
N GLY A 248 -28.10 63.77 52.48
CA GLY A 248 -27.17 64.57 53.29
C GLY A 248 -27.28 66.10 53.17
N GLY A 249 -28.25 66.63 52.42
CA GLY A 249 -28.24 68.03 51.97
C GLY A 249 -29.48 68.86 52.34
N TYR A 250 -29.98 68.76 53.57
CA TYR A 250 -30.88 69.77 54.15
C TYR A 250 -30.48 70.05 55.60
N GLY A 251 -29.24 70.53 55.78
CA GLY A 251 -28.87 71.26 56.98
C GLY A 251 -29.42 72.69 56.88
N MET A 252 -30.60 72.92 57.44
CA MET A 252 -31.10 74.27 57.72
C MET A 252 -30.12 74.96 58.67
N GLY A 253 -29.34 75.93 58.15
CA GLY A 253 -28.59 76.86 58.98
C GLY A 253 -29.54 77.86 59.62
N VAL A 254 -29.48 77.94 60.95
CA VAL A 254 -30.04 79.01 61.78
C VAL A 254 -28.87 79.68 62.50
#